data_AF-A0A950DR09-F1
#
_entry.id   AF-A0A950DR09-F1
#
_cell.length_a   1.000
_cell.length_b   1.000
_cell.length_c   1.000
_cell.angle_alpha   90.00
_cell.angle_beta   90.00
_cell.angle_gamma   90.00
#
_symmetry.space_group_name_H-M   'P 1'
#
loop_
_entity.id
_entity.type
_entity.pdbx_description
1 polymer ?
#
loop_
_entity_poly.entity_id
_entity_poly.type
_entity_poly.pdbx_seq_one_letter_code
_entity_poly.pdbx_strand_id
1 'polypeptide(L)'
;LLQARGIGWYVYQEADNDTNNVLPLFSSFNDTTTDLYRRGNSIIPTPAGQRYGPALAAKLKTDVLGGNLPQVSWILASTPDCEHPSAAPNYGARFVASILDALTADPSVWAKTLLFYTFDENDGFFDHVVPPTPPQGTAGEYLPAQYVATNPSGTLGWSGPVGLSIRVPMIVISPFTRGGFCATQTFDHTSLLLFLEQRFGVEVPNITAWRRQTVGDLTSAINFAGGVDTSVPMLPDAGALAAAADSECGSLPAPVFPASQTVPTQESGSQRPEPSGRVAPANTPEAPVTPLLLAGGAAAALAALASRRTR
;
A
#
# COMPACT_ATOMS: atom_id res chain seq x y z
N LEU A 1 0.26 -18.82 4.62
CA LEU A 1 -1.03 -18.85 3.88
C LEU A 1 -0.80 -18.95 2.37
N LEU A 2 -0.31 -17.91 1.69
CA LEU A 2 -0.11 -17.90 0.22
C LEU A 2 0.66 -19.12 -0.35
N GLN A 3 1.84 -19.44 0.19
CA GLN A 3 2.63 -20.63 -0.22
C GLN A 3 1.85 -21.95 -0.10
N ALA A 4 0.99 -22.09 0.91
CA ALA A 4 0.19 -23.32 1.12
C ALA A 4 -0.91 -23.50 0.05
N ARG A 5 -1.18 -22.47 -0.75
CA ARG A 5 -2.04 -22.53 -1.95
C ARG A 5 -1.25 -22.41 -3.25
N GLY A 6 0.08 -22.55 -3.20
CA GLY A 6 0.97 -22.46 -4.36
C GLY A 6 1.16 -21.04 -4.92
N ILE A 7 0.77 -20.00 -4.16
CA ILE A 7 0.82 -18.62 -4.64
C ILE A 7 2.20 -18.04 -4.36
N GLY A 8 2.92 -17.68 -5.44
CA GLY A 8 4.24 -17.07 -5.35
C GLY A 8 4.18 -15.65 -4.78
N TRP A 9 5.03 -15.33 -3.81
CA TRP A 9 5.11 -14.00 -3.21
C TRP A 9 6.55 -13.55 -2.90
N TYR A 10 6.78 -12.23 -2.78
CA TYR A 10 8.07 -11.63 -2.43
C TYR A 10 7.92 -10.20 -1.86
N VAL A 11 8.88 -9.76 -1.05
CA VAL A 11 9.03 -8.39 -0.53
C VAL A 11 10.27 -7.76 -1.18
N TYR A 12 10.05 -6.79 -2.05
CA TYR A 12 11.10 -5.97 -2.66
C TYR A 12 11.52 -4.87 -1.67
N GLN A 13 12.77 -4.91 -1.22
CA GLN A 13 13.36 -3.95 -0.28
C GLN A 13 14.88 -3.86 -0.45
N GLU A 14 15.45 -2.71 -0.14
CA GLU A 14 16.90 -2.50 -0.03
C GLU A 14 17.32 -2.48 1.44
N ALA A 15 18.61 -2.18 1.73
CA ALA A 15 19.13 -2.17 3.10
C ALA A 15 18.60 -0.99 3.95
N ASP A 16 17.95 -0.03 3.29
CA ASP A 16 17.07 0.97 3.85
C ASP A 16 15.67 0.74 3.26
N ASN A 17 14.72 0.49 4.16
CA ASN A 17 13.30 0.27 3.89
C ASN A 17 12.43 1.04 4.90
N ASP A 18 13.03 2.04 5.56
CA ASP A 18 12.50 2.82 6.67
C ASP A 18 11.77 2.00 7.78
N THR A 19 12.25 0.79 8.05
CA THR A 19 11.70 -0.18 9.02
C THR A 19 10.28 -0.69 8.73
N ASN A 20 9.77 -0.44 7.52
CA ASN A 20 8.40 -0.78 7.12
C ASN A 20 8.20 -2.27 6.83
N ASN A 21 9.29 -3.02 6.67
CA ASN A 21 9.23 -4.46 6.77
C ASN A 21 9.11 -4.88 8.24
N VAL A 22 7.90 -5.24 8.66
CA VAL A 22 7.62 -5.78 10.01
C VAL A 22 7.92 -7.28 10.14
N LEU A 23 8.20 -8.00 9.05
CA LEU A 23 8.44 -9.45 9.07
C LEU A 23 9.63 -9.89 9.97
N PRO A 24 10.75 -9.14 10.12
CA PRO A 24 11.83 -9.46 11.06
C PRO A 24 11.41 -9.54 12.53
N LEU A 25 10.26 -8.97 12.91
CA LEU A 25 9.71 -9.09 14.27
C LEU A 25 9.18 -10.50 14.55
N PHE A 26 8.94 -11.31 13.51
CA PHE A 26 8.43 -12.68 13.63
C PHE A 26 9.57 -13.68 13.40
N SER A 27 9.88 -14.49 14.42
CA SER A 27 11.01 -15.42 14.40
C SER A 27 11.02 -16.39 13.21
N SER A 28 9.86 -16.73 12.66
CA SER A 28 9.70 -17.57 11.46
C SER A 28 10.31 -16.99 10.18
N PHE A 29 10.58 -15.68 10.13
CA PHE A 29 11.21 -15.01 8.99
C PHE A 29 12.70 -14.72 9.22
N ASN A 30 13.29 -15.13 10.36
CA ASN A 30 14.67 -14.78 10.72
C ASN A 30 15.70 -15.89 10.42
N ASP A 31 15.26 -17.10 10.09
CA ASP A 31 16.16 -18.17 9.63
C ASP A 31 16.53 -17.96 8.15
N THR A 32 17.75 -17.48 7.93
CA THR A 32 18.34 -17.17 6.62
C THR A 32 18.33 -18.32 5.60
N THR A 33 18.18 -19.57 6.05
CA THR A 33 18.13 -20.74 5.18
C THR A 33 16.74 -20.99 4.57
N THR A 34 15.70 -20.37 5.13
CA THR A 34 14.29 -20.62 4.77
C THR A 34 13.83 -19.84 3.56
N ASP A 35 12.80 -20.37 2.88
CA ASP A 35 12.09 -19.65 1.82
C ASP A 35 11.28 -18.45 2.37
N LEU A 36 10.91 -18.47 3.66
CA LEU A 36 10.28 -17.33 4.35
C LEU A 36 11.24 -16.14 4.47
N TYR A 37 12.46 -16.37 4.96
CA TYR A 37 13.50 -15.32 4.97
C TYR A 37 13.82 -14.86 3.55
N ARG A 38 14.04 -15.80 2.61
CA ARG A 38 14.37 -15.47 1.22
C ARG A 38 13.35 -14.54 0.57
N ARG A 39 12.05 -14.74 0.83
CA ARG A 39 10.97 -13.93 0.25
C ARG A 39 10.62 -12.68 1.05
N GLY A 40 10.71 -12.74 2.38
CA GLY A 40 10.26 -11.65 3.27
C GLY A 40 11.36 -10.71 3.74
N ASN A 41 12.58 -11.22 3.95
CA ASN A 41 13.66 -10.53 4.67
C ASN A 41 15.00 -10.50 3.91
N SER A 42 15.05 -10.97 2.65
CA SER A 42 16.24 -10.77 1.83
C SER A 42 16.34 -9.30 1.38
N ILE A 43 17.57 -8.82 1.30
CA ILE A 43 17.91 -7.46 0.92
C ILE A 43 18.41 -7.46 -0.52
N ILE A 44 17.86 -6.58 -1.36
CA ILE A 44 18.35 -6.38 -2.73
C ILE A 44 19.73 -5.69 -2.65
N PRO A 45 20.80 -6.27 -3.23
CA PRO A 45 22.14 -5.70 -3.12
C PRO A 45 22.26 -4.36 -3.86
N THR A 46 22.70 -3.34 -3.12
CA THR A 46 23.06 -2.01 -3.63
C THR A 46 24.58 -1.90 -3.87
N PRO A 47 25.03 -0.94 -4.70
CA PRO A 47 26.45 -0.60 -4.83
C PRO A 47 27.13 -0.30 -3.49
N ALA A 48 28.43 -0.57 -3.38
CA ALA A 48 29.19 -0.40 -2.15
C ALA A 48 29.06 1.03 -1.58
N GLY A 49 28.65 1.14 -0.31
CA GLY A 49 28.40 2.40 0.38
C GLY A 49 26.99 2.97 0.24
N GLN A 50 26.16 2.43 -0.66
CA GLN A 50 24.74 2.79 -0.77
C GLN A 50 23.87 1.84 0.06
N ARG A 51 22.82 2.36 0.71
CA ARG A 51 21.80 1.55 1.40
C ARG A 51 20.46 1.48 0.65
N TYR A 52 20.27 2.38 -0.30
CA TYR A 52 19.11 2.47 -1.18
C TYR A 52 19.56 2.95 -2.57
N GLY A 53 18.67 2.86 -3.57
CA GLY A 53 18.86 3.47 -4.88
C GLY A 53 18.05 2.80 -5.98
N PRO A 54 18.60 2.64 -7.20
CA PRO A 54 17.87 2.07 -8.33
C PRO A 54 17.81 0.53 -8.30
N ALA A 55 18.42 -0.15 -7.32
CA ALA A 55 18.59 -1.60 -7.37
C ALA A 55 17.25 -2.33 -7.17
N LEU A 56 16.35 -1.79 -6.33
CA LEU A 56 14.99 -2.29 -6.17
C LEU A 56 14.23 -2.30 -7.50
N ALA A 57 14.11 -1.14 -8.15
CA ALA A 57 13.38 -0.99 -9.41
C ALA A 57 14.03 -1.82 -10.54
N ALA A 58 15.37 -1.88 -10.59
CA ALA A 58 16.09 -2.73 -11.54
C ALA A 58 15.83 -4.23 -11.31
N LYS A 59 15.77 -4.69 -10.05
CA LYS A 59 15.42 -6.07 -9.71
C LYS A 59 13.97 -6.40 -10.08
N LEU A 60 13.03 -5.50 -9.77
CA LEU A 60 11.63 -5.65 -10.16
C LEU A 60 11.49 -5.74 -11.69
N LYS A 61 12.15 -4.85 -12.44
CA LYS A 61 12.15 -4.87 -13.91
C LYS A 61 12.78 -6.15 -14.49
N THR A 62 13.82 -6.67 -13.85
CA THR A 62 14.44 -7.96 -14.20
C THR A 62 13.47 -9.12 -13.98
N ASP A 63 12.69 -9.11 -12.91
CA ASP A 63 11.69 -10.14 -12.65
C ASP A 63 10.49 -10.06 -13.60
N VAL A 64 10.05 -8.85 -13.96
CA VAL A 64 9.01 -8.61 -14.98
C VAL A 64 9.46 -9.18 -16.33
N LEU A 65 10.60 -8.72 -16.84
CA LEU A 65 11.12 -9.14 -18.16
C LEU A 65 11.54 -10.62 -18.20
N GLY A 66 11.91 -11.20 -17.05
CA GLY A 66 12.28 -12.61 -16.93
C GLY A 66 11.11 -13.57 -16.69
N GLY A 67 9.87 -13.08 -16.58
CA GLY A 67 8.70 -13.89 -16.23
C GLY A 67 8.71 -14.43 -14.79
N ASN A 68 9.51 -13.83 -13.90
CA ASN A 68 9.71 -14.23 -12.51
C ASN A 68 8.90 -13.40 -11.50
N LEU A 69 8.13 -12.40 -11.96
CA LEU A 69 7.31 -11.55 -11.08
C LEU A 69 6.31 -12.41 -10.28
N PRO A 70 6.33 -12.36 -8.93
CA PRO A 70 5.40 -13.10 -8.10
C PRO A 70 3.93 -12.63 -8.22
N GLN A 71 3.00 -13.51 -7.84
CA GLN A 71 1.56 -13.27 -7.81
C GLN A 71 1.09 -12.38 -6.64
N VAL A 72 1.98 -12.04 -5.71
CA VAL A 72 1.81 -11.00 -4.69
C VAL A 72 3.19 -10.40 -4.41
N SER A 73 3.36 -9.08 -4.59
CA SER A 73 4.67 -8.44 -4.62
C SER A 73 4.68 -7.14 -3.83
N TRP A 74 4.99 -7.20 -2.54
CA TRP A 74 5.13 -6.00 -1.71
C TRP A 74 6.39 -5.24 -2.11
N ILE A 75 6.30 -3.92 -2.16
CA ILE A 75 7.41 -3.03 -2.55
C ILE A 75 7.52 -2.00 -1.43
N LEU A 76 8.71 -1.91 -0.83
CA LEU A 76 8.97 -1.01 0.28
C LEU A 76 9.96 0.06 -0.19
N ALA A 77 9.55 1.33 -0.09
CA ALA A 77 10.42 2.46 -0.39
C ALA A 77 11.53 2.60 0.67
N SER A 78 12.61 3.25 0.27
CA SER A 78 13.69 3.67 1.18
C SER A 78 13.29 4.92 1.96
N THR A 79 13.99 5.24 3.06
CA THR A 79 13.74 6.47 3.84
C THR A 79 13.62 7.77 3.01
N PRO A 80 14.48 8.06 2.00
CA PRO A 80 14.30 9.25 1.16
C PRO A 80 13.19 9.16 0.11
N ASP A 81 12.71 7.95 -0.22
CA ASP A 81 11.71 7.72 -1.28
C ASP A 81 10.31 7.39 -0.71
N CYS A 82 10.12 7.35 0.63
CA CYS A 82 8.86 6.93 1.26
C CYS A 82 7.85 8.06 1.56
N GLU A 83 8.20 9.31 1.28
CA GLU A 83 7.37 10.52 1.50
C GLU A 83 7.00 10.86 2.96
N HIS A 84 7.57 10.16 3.95
CA HIS A 84 7.60 10.59 5.37
C HIS A 84 8.05 12.06 5.48
N PRO A 85 7.69 12.87 6.49
CA PRO A 85 7.73 14.34 6.41
C PRO A 85 9.14 14.95 6.36
N SER A 86 10.16 14.14 6.60
CA SER A 86 11.58 14.46 6.43
C SER A 86 12.12 14.18 5.02
N ALA A 87 11.37 13.46 4.21
CA ALA A 87 11.65 13.08 2.82
C ALA A 87 10.78 13.92 1.87
N ALA A 88 11.33 14.26 0.71
CA ALA A 88 10.68 15.18 -0.21
C ALA A 88 9.70 14.41 -1.13
N PRO A 89 8.41 14.81 -1.25
CA PRO A 89 7.42 14.07 -2.06
C PRO A 89 7.80 13.86 -3.53
N ASN A 90 8.63 14.75 -4.10
CA ASN A 90 9.20 14.58 -5.44
C ASN A 90 10.10 13.34 -5.59
N TYR A 91 10.73 12.86 -4.51
CA TYR A 91 11.51 11.63 -4.53
C TYR A 91 10.60 10.38 -4.53
N GLY A 92 9.52 10.39 -3.75
CA GLY A 92 8.50 9.33 -3.79
C GLY A 92 7.79 9.25 -5.13
N ALA A 93 7.42 10.38 -5.72
CA ALA A 93 6.88 10.44 -7.08
C ALA A 93 7.86 9.84 -8.12
N ARG A 94 9.16 10.14 -8.02
CA ARG A 94 10.23 9.54 -8.84
C ARG A 94 10.37 8.03 -8.61
N PHE A 95 10.27 7.58 -7.36
CA PHE A 95 10.30 6.16 -7.03
C PHE A 95 9.10 5.42 -7.64
N VAL A 96 7.87 5.90 -7.43
CA VAL A 96 6.64 5.34 -8.02
C VAL A 96 6.71 5.31 -9.55
N ALA A 97 7.26 6.35 -10.20
CA ALA A 97 7.51 6.32 -11.64
C ALA A 97 8.45 5.18 -12.06
N SER A 98 9.55 4.94 -11.32
CA SER A 98 10.47 3.82 -11.59
C SER A 98 9.83 2.44 -11.38
N ILE A 99 8.87 2.31 -10.46
CA ILE A 99 8.07 1.09 -10.26
C ILE A 99 7.11 0.88 -11.44
N LEU A 100 6.46 1.94 -11.93
CA LEU A 100 5.61 1.89 -13.12
C LEU A 100 6.43 1.52 -14.37
N ASP A 101 7.62 2.09 -14.56
CA ASP A 101 8.56 1.75 -15.64
C ASP A 101 9.08 0.30 -15.57
N ALA A 102 9.10 -0.29 -14.39
CA ALA A 102 9.44 -1.70 -14.18
C ALA A 102 8.25 -2.61 -14.53
N LEU A 103 7.04 -2.31 -14.01
CA LEU A 103 5.83 -3.11 -14.23
C LEU A 103 5.29 -3.01 -15.67
N THR A 104 5.53 -1.90 -16.36
CA THR A 104 5.12 -1.68 -17.76
C THR A 104 6.15 -2.17 -18.79
N ALA A 105 7.32 -2.64 -18.36
CA ALA A 105 8.40 -3.09 -19.24
C ALA A 105 8.03 -4.31 -20.11
N ASP A 106 7.08 -5.14 -19.66
CA ASP A 106 6.45 -6.20 -20.44
C ASP A 106 4.93 -5.94 -20.53
N PRO A 107 4.39 -5.61 -21.72
CA PRO A 107 2.95 -5.40 -21.91
C PRO A 107 2.08 -6.59 -21.51
N SER A 108 2.60 -7.82 -21.59
CA SER A 108 1.88 -9.04 -21.19
C SER A 108 1.77 -9.17 -19.67
N VAL A 109 2.73 -8.63 -18.92
CA VAL A 109 2.67 -8.52 -17.45
C VAL A 109 1.76 -7.36 -17.05
N TRP A 110 1.92 -6.19 -17.68
CA TRP A 110 1.10 -5.02 -17.41
C TRP A 110 -0.40 -5.28 -17.61
N ALA A 111 -0.78 -5.97 -18.68
CA ALA A 111 -2.16 -6.28 -19.05
C ALA A 111 -2.99 -7.02 -17.97
N LYS A 112 -2.32 -7.63 -16.98
CA LYS A 112 -2.91 -8.39 -15.86
C LYS A 112 -2.47 -7.88 -14.48
N THR A 113 -1.87 -6.69 -14.42
CA THR A 113 -1.31 -6.12 -13.19
C THR A 113 -2.26 -5.10 -12.55
N LEU A 114 -2.33 -5.13 -11.21
CA LEU A 114 -2.85 -4.07 -10.37
C LEU A 114 -1.69 -3.52 -9.53
N LEU A 115 -1.60 -2.21 -9.39
CA LEU A 115 -0.69 -1.55 -8.45
C LEU A 115 -1.53 -0.77 -7.43
N PHE A 116 -1.39 -1.09 -6.15
CA PHE A 116 -2.07 -0.38 -5.06
C PHE A 116 -1.06 0.51 -4.36
N TYR A 117 -0.94 1.76 -4.81
CA TYR A 117 -0.12 2.76 -4.15
C TYR A 117 -0.91 3.31 -2.96
N THR A 118 -0.35 3.19 -1.77
CA THR A 118 -0.96 3.55 -0.48
C THR A 118 0.13 3.93 0.48
N PHE A 119 -0.25 4.63 1.55
CA PHE A 119 0.55 4.85 2.75
C PHE A 119 0.03 3.89 3.85
N ASP A 120 0.67 3.81 5.02
CA ASP A 120 0.16 3.07 6.20
C ASP A 120 -0.33 3.97 7.35
N GLU A 121 0.08 5.24 7.38
CA GLU A 121 -0.49 6.26 8.27
C GLU A 121 -0.42 7.69 7.69
N ASN A 122 -0.71 8.71 8.51
CA ASN A 122 -1.04 10.07 8.08
C ASN A 122 -0.09 11.16 8.61
N ASP A 123 1.05 10.78 9.20
CA ASP A 123 2.08 11.61 9.83
C ASP A 123 1.57 12.61 10.89
N GLY A 124 0.39 12.35 11.46
CA GLY A 124 -0.30 13.29 12.33
C GLY A 124 -0.87 14.54 11.62
N PHE A 125 -0.84 14.60 10.28
CA PHE A 125 -1.54 15.64 9.52
C PHE A 125 -3.05 15.55 9.73
N PHE A 126 -3.72 16.71 9.70
CA PHE A 126 -5.16 16.81 9.90
C PHE A 126 -5.95 16.20 8.73
N ASP A 127 -6.82 15.25 9.03
CA ASP A 127 -7.94 14.87 8.17
C ASP A 127 -9.27 15.20 8.87
N HIS A 128 -10.28 15.59 8.09
CA HIS A 128 -11.58 16.05 8.59
C HIS A 128 -12.59 14.92 8.83
N VAL A 129 -12.32 13.68 8.39
CA VAL A 129 -13.25 12.55 8.55
C VAL A 129 -12.98 11.85 9.88
N VAL A 130 -14.01 11.81 10.73
CA VAL A 130 -14.01 11.01 11.95
C VAL A 130 -13.97 9.52 11.55
N PRO A 131 -12.96 8.74 11.99
CA PRO A 131 -12.79 7.38 11.51
C PRO A 131 -13.78 6.41 12.15
N PRO A 132 -14.23 5.36 11.43
CA PRO A 132 -15.05 4.31 11.99
C PRO A 132 -14.41 3.69 13.23
N THR A 133 -15.14 3.80 14.35
CA THR A 133 -14.65 3.44 15.68
C THR A 133 -15.46 2.26 16.22
N PRO A 134 -14.80 1.14 16.61
CA PRO A 134 -15.47 -0.04 17.14
C PRO A 134 -16.10 0.23 18.51
N PRO A 135 -17.26 -0.35 18.82
CA PRO A 135 -17.84 -0.29 20.17
C PRO A 135 -16.86 -0.80 21.24
N GLN A 136 -16.96 -0.25 22.46
CA GLN A 136 -16.13 -0.69 23.59
C GLN A 136 -16.30 -2.20 23.83
N GLY A 137 -15.18 -2.90 24.00
CA GLY A 137 -15.17 -4.36 24.22
C GLY A 137 -15.27 -5.21 22.95
N THR A 138 -15.28 -4.61 21.76
CA THR A 138 -15.20 -5.37 20.49
C THR A 138 -13.92 -6.20 20.45
N ALA A 139 -14.07 -7.52 20.26
CA ALA A 139 -12.97 -8.48 20.32
C ALA A 139 -11.92 -8.22 19.23
N GLY A 140 -10.65 -8.15 19.62
CA GLY A 140 -9.52 -7.83 18.72
C GLY A 140 -9.40 -6.36 18.32
N GLU A 141 -10.35 -5.51 18.73
CA GLU A 141 -10.46 -4.11 18.30
C GLU A 141 -10.32 -3.09 19.43
N TYR A 142 -9.86 -3.53 20.61
CA TYR A 142 -9.72 -2.70 21.79
C TYR A 142 -8.44 -3.07 22.53
N LEU A 143 -7.62 -2.08 22.88
CA LEU A 143 -6.43 -2.26 23.73
C LEU A 143 -6.84 -2.21 25.20
N PRO A 144 -6.79 -3.33 25.96
CA PRO A 144 -7.22 -3.31 27.35
C PRO A 144 -6.15 -2.65 28.24
N ALA A 145 -6.61 -1.94 29.28
CA ALA A 145 -5.79 -1.11 30.16
C ALA A 145 -4.59 -1.84 30.82
N GLN A 146 -4.64 -3.16 30.93
CA GLN A 146 -3.52 -3.98 31.41
C GLN A 146 -2.25 -3.89 30.55
N TYR A 147 -2.37 -3.67 29.22
CA TYR A 147 -1.21 -3.45 28.35
C TYR A 147 -0.59 -2.05 28.51
N VAL A 148 -1.40 -1.07 28.93
CA VAL A 148 -0.91 0.28 29.31
C VAL A 148 -0.13 0.20 30.62
N ALA A 149 -0.68 -0.50 31.61
CA ALA A 149 -0.11 -0.58 32.97
C ALA A 149 1.20 -1.38 33.08
N THR A 150 1.50 -2.24 32.09
CA THR A 150 2.69 -3.12 32.10
C THR A 150 3.76 -2.72 31.09
N ASN A 151 3.56 -1.65 30.33
CA ASN A 151 4.54 -1.19 29.34
C ASN A 151 5.72 -0.45 30.01
N PRO A 152 6.95 -1.01 30.02
CA PRO A 152 8.08 -0.41 30.72
C PRO A 152 8.62 0.88 30.05
N SER A 153 8.14 1.26 28.86
CA SER A 153 8.53 2.50 28.19
C SER A 153 7.59 3.69 28.45
N GLY A 154 6.38 3.46 28.97
CA GLY A 154 5.35 4.50 29.15
C GLY A 154 4.76 5.07 27.85
N THR A 155 5.28 4.72 26.66
CA THR A 155 4.98 5.35 25.37
C THR A 155 3.54 5.13 24.88
N LEU A 156 2.86 4.08 25.35
CA LEU A 156 1.44 3.81 25.03
C LEU A 156 0.57 3.99 26.28
N GLY A 157 0.43 5.25 26.72
CA GLY A 157 -0.36 5.65 27.88
C GLY A 157 -1.89 5.59 27.72
N TRP A 158 -2.41 4.88 26.70
CA TRP A 158 -3.82 4.94 26.31
C TRP A 158 -4.44 3.56 26.10
N SER A 159 -5.60 3.35 26.74
CA SER A 159 -6.47 2.20 26.50
C SER A 159 -7.71 2.65 25.74
N GLY A 160 -8.03 1.99 24.64
CA GLY A 160 -9.09 2.45 23.76
C GLY A 160 -9.32 1.56 22.55
N PRO A 161 -10.26 1.94 21.67
CA PRO A 161 -10.50 1.27 20.41
C PRO A 161 -9.27 1.36 19.49
N VAL A 162 -8.95 0.30 18.75
CA VAL A 162 -7.94 0.34 17.69
C VAL A 162 -8.53 1.04 16.46
N GLY A 163 -9.67 0.52 15.96
CA GLY A 163 -10.40 1.11 14.85
C GLY A 163 -9.61 1.18 13.55
N LEU A 164 -10.07 2.02 12.61
CA LEU A 164 -9.43 2.18 11.30
C LEU A 164 -8.32 3.25 11.26
N SER A 165 -8.16 4.05 12.32
CA SER A 165 -7.32 5.25 12.35
C SER A 165 -7.70 6.30 11.28
N ILE A 166 -6.92 7.38 11.21
CA ILE A 166 -7.08 8.48 10.25
C ILE A 166 -6.91 7.96 8.81
N ARG A 167 -7.64 8.57 7.86
CA ARG A 167 -7.58 8.19 6.44
C ARG A 167 -6.20 8.45 5.83
N VAL A 168 -5.81 7.58 4.90
CA VAL A 168 -4.67 7.79 4.01
C VAL A 168 -5.10 7.68 2.54
N PRO A 169 -4.34 8.27 1.59
CA PRO A 169 -4.59 8.05 0.16
C PRO A 169 -4.36 6.60 -0.25
N MET A 170 -5.20 6.09 -1.16
CA MET A 170 -4.92 4.90 -1.95
C MET A 170 -5.27 5.14 -3.42
N ILE A 171 -4.37 4.76 -4.32
CA ILE A 171 -4.53 4.85 -5.78
C ILE A 171 -4.33 3.45 -6.37
N VAL A 172 -5.33 2.96 -7.10
CA VAL A 172 -5.26 1.67 -7.81
C VAL A 172 -4.94 1.92 -9.28
N ILE A 173 -3.70 1.66 -9.70
CA ILE A 173 -3.18 1.93 -11.04
C ILE A 173 -3.14 0.62 -11.84
N SER A 174 -3.93 0.52 -12.90
CA SER A 174 -4.12 -0.72 -13.66
C SER A 174 -4.82 -0.49 -15.00
N PRO A 175 -4.65 -1.38 -16.00
CA PRO A 175 -5.56 -1.48 -17.15
C PRO A 175 -7.04 -1.65 -16.75
N PHE A 176 -7.33 -2.21 -15.57
CA PHE A 176 -8.69 -2.40 -15.04
C PHE A 176 -9.26 -1.17 -14.28
N THR A 177 -8.52 -0.07 -14.14
CA THR A 177 -8.97 1.15 -13.41
C THR A 177 -9.00 2.41 -14.28
N ARG A 178 -8.93 2.22 -15.60
CA ARG A 178 -8.99 3.25 -16.64
C ARG A 178 -10.31 4.02 -16.63
N GLY A 179 -10.24 5.32 -16.32
CA GLY A 179 -11.41 6.22 -16.35
C GLY A 179 -11.40 7.36 -15.31
N GLY A 180 -10.46 7.35 -14.35
CA GLY A 180 -10.39 8.40 -13.31
C GLY A 180 -11.55 8.35 -12.31
N PHE A 181 -12.01 7.13 -12.02
CA PHE A 181 -13.04 6.82 -11.04
C PHE A 181 -12.61 7.14 -9.60
N CYS A 182 -13.58 7.20 -8.68
CA CYS A 182 -13.35 7.18 -7.25
C CYS A 182 -14.25 6.08 -6.66
N ALA A 183 -13.74 5.29 -5.70
CA ALA A 183 -14.55 4.29 -5.00
C ALA A 183 -14.87 4.79 -3.59
N THR A 184 -16.15 4.99 -3.26
CA THR A 184 -16.54 5.62 -1.97
C THR A 184 -16.84 4.65 -0.83
N GLN A 185 -16.60 3.35 -1.01
CA GLN A 185 -16.72 2.38 0.08
C GLN A 185 -15.61 2.62 1.14
N THR A 186 -15.90 2.34 2.41
CA THR A 186 -14.89 2.37 3.48
C THR A 186 -13.87 1.25 3.28
N PHE A 187 -12.58 1.58 3.35
CA PHE A 187 -11.47 0.63 3.28
C PHE A 187 -10.47 0.90 4.41
N ASP A 188 -9.65 -0.09 4.77
CA ASP A 188 -8.44 0.07 5.59
C ASP A 188 -7.30 -0.80 5.02
N HIS A 189 -6.14 -0.87 5.70
CA HIS A 189 -5.03 -1.71 5.24
C HIS A 189 -5.37 -3.22 5.19
N THR A 190 -6.37 -3.68 5.94
CA THR A 190 -6.84 -5.07 5.86
C THR A 190 -7.70 -5.32 4.62
N SER A 191 -8.23 -4.28 3.96
CA SER A 191 -8.89 -4.40 2.65
C SER A 191 -7.96 -4.95 1.56
N LEU A 192 -6.64 -4.72 1.65
CA LEU A 192 -5.64 -5.37 0.79
C LEU A 192 -5.56 -6.88 1.02
N LEU A 193 -5.73 -7.32 2.27
CA LEU A 193 -5.76 -8.73 2.63
C LEU A 193 -7.09 -9.38 2.19
N LEU A 194 -8.23 -8.70 2.40
CA LEU A 194 -9.54 -9.12 1.89
C LEU A 194 -9.54 -9.25 0.36
N PHE A 195 -8.87 -8.35 -0.36
CA PHE A 195 -8.67 -8.48 -1.81
C PHE A 195 -7.91 -9.77 -2.18
N LEU A 196 -6.87 -10.13 -1.42
CA LEU A 196 -6.16 -11.41 -1.60
C LEU A 196 -7.04 -12.63 -1.27
N GLU A 197 -7.93 -12.53 -0.28
CA GLU A 197 -8.93 -13.58 -0.02
C GLU A 197 -9.82 -13.78 -1.25
N GLN A 198 -10.41 -12.70 -1.77
CA GLN A 198 -11.25 -12.75 -2.98
C GLN A 198 -10.47 -13.27 -4.17
N ARG A 199 -9.24 -12.79 -4.40
CA ARG A 199 -8.43 -13.15 -5.57
C ARG A 199 -7.97 -14.61 -5.58
N PHE A 200 -7.71 -15.19 -4.40
CA PHE A 200 -7.02 -16.48 -4.28
C PHE A 200 -7.74 -17.54 -3.42
N GLY A 201 -8.87 -17.20 -2.80
CA GLY A 201 -9.59 -18.06 -1.85
C GLY A 201 -8.79 -18.34 -0.57
N VAL A 202 -7.88 -17.45 -0.18
CA VAL A 202 -6.94 -17.61 0.94
C VAL A 202 -7.47 -16.82 2.14
N GLU A 203 -8.17 -17.48 3.06
CA GLU A 203 -8.66 -16.83 4.28
C GLU A 203 -7.51 -16.39 5.22
N VAL A 204 -7.63 -15.19 5.77
CA VAL A 204 -6.75 -14.58 6.76
C VAL A 204 -7.47 -14.59 8.12
N PRO A 205 -7.11 -15.50 9.04
CA PRO A 205 -7.86 -15.75 10.27
C PRO A 205 -7.74 -14.62 11.30
N ASN A 206 -6.82 -13.67 11.10
CA ASN A 206 -6.54 -12.58 12.03
C ASN A 206 -7.32 -11.29 11.72
N ILE A 207 -8.13 -11.24 10.66
CA ILE A 207 -9.03 -10.11 10.39
C ILE A 207 -10.28 -10.29 11.25
N THR A 208 -10.55 -9.31 12.13
CA THR A 208 -11.65 -9.38 13.09
C THR A 208 -13.03 -9.39 12.40
N ALA A 209 -14.03 -9.95 13.09
CA ALA A 209 -15.41 -9.91 12.62
C ALA A 209 -15.92 -8.47 12.40
N TRP A 210 -15.46 -7.51 13.20
CA TRP A 210 -15.82 -6.09 13.04
C TRP A 210 -15.23 -5.49 11.77
N ARG A 211 -13.94 -5.73 11.48
CA ARG A 211 -13.32 -5.28 10.21
C ARG A 211 -14.03 -5.89 9.01
N ARG A 212 -14.31 -7.20 9.01
CA ARG A 212 -15.08 -7.89 7.96
C ARG A 212 -16.48 -7.34 7.72
N GLN A 213 -17.07 -6.63 8.69
CA GLN A 213 -18.38 -5.96 8.56
C GLN A 213 -18.27 -4.47 8.22
N THR A 214 -17.09 -3.85 8.45
CA THR A 214 -16.90 -2.39 8.38
C THR A 214 -16.18 -1.94 7.12
N VAL A 215 -15.25 -2.74 6.57
CA VAL A 215 -14.44 -2.37 5.40
C VAL A 215 -14.72 -3.26 4.18
N GLY A 216 -14.55 -2.71 2.99
CA GLY A 216 -14.62 -3.43 1.73
C GLY A 216 -13.36 -4.26 1.41
N ASP A 217 -13.43 -5.04 0.33
CA ASP A 217 -12.37 -5.94 -0.14
C ASP A 217 -11.64 -5.42 -1.40
N LEU A 218 -11.74 -4.12 -1.67
CA LEU A 218 -11.23 -3.42 -2.85
C LEU A 218 -11.77 -3.91 -4.21
N THR A 219 -12.65 -4.92 -4.27
CA THR A 219 -13.20 -5.38 -5.56
C THR A 219 -14.19 -4.39 -6.20
N SER A 220 -14.69 -3.43 -5.41
CA SER A 220 -15.47 -2.27 -5.85
C SER A 220 -14.60 -1.17 -6.48
N ALA A 221 -13.29 -1.15 -6.19
CA ALA A 221 -12.35 -0.16 -6.73
C ALA A 221 -11.88 -0.47 -8.17
N ILE A 222 -12.32 -1.58 -8.76
CA ILE A 222 -11.80 -2.11 -10.02
C ILE A 222 -12.93 -2.28 -11.05
N ASN A 223 -12.76 -1.71 -12.24
CA ASN A 223 -13.77 -1.75 -13.30
C ASN A 223 -13.68 -3.05 -14.11
N PHE A 224 -14.30 -4.12 -13.62
CA PHE A 224 -14.30 -5.43 -14.30
C PHE A 224 -15.25 -5.54 -15.52
N ALA A 225 -16.21 -4.62 -15.69
CA ALA A 225 -17.11 -4.64 -16.84
C ALA A 225 -16.61 -3.76 -18.00
N GLY A 226 -15.70 -2.82 -17.71
CA GLY A 226 -14.92 -2.12 -18.73
C GLY A 226 -13.98 -3.07 -19.46
N GLY A 227 -13.77 -2.80 -20.76
CA GLY A 227 -12.69 -3.44 -21.51
C GLY A 227 -11.32 -3.05 -20.94
N VAL A 228 -10.34 -3.95 -21.11
CA VAL A 228 -8.97 -3.74 -20.61
C VAL A 228 -8.20 -2.83 -21.55
N ASP A 229 -7.92 -1.59 -21.15
CA ASP A 229 -7.01 -0.68 -21.87
C ASP A 229 -5.59 -0.81 -21.31
N THR A 230 -4.79 -1.62 -22.02
CA THR A 230 -3.41 -1.97 -21.68
C THR A 230 -2.39 -0.93 -22.14
N SER A 231 -2.80 0.21 -22.69
CA SER A 231 -1.86 1.28 -23.01
C SER A 231 -1.14 1.77 -21.75
N VAL A 232 -0.04 2.49 -21.93
CA VAL A 232 0.68 3.17 -20.87
C VAL A 232 0.66 4.66 -21.21
N PRO A 233 0.13 5.54 -20.35
CA PRO A 233 0.15 6.97 -20.61
C PRO A 233 1.60 7.48 -20.56
N MET A 234 1.91 8.50 -21.36
CA MET A 234 3.18 9.22 -21.20
C MET A 234 3.15 9.97 -19.86
N LEU A 235 3.97 9.54 -18.91
CA LEU A 235 4.13 10.20 -17.62
C LEU A 235 5.12 11.37 -17.74
N PRO A 236 5.01 12.42 -16.89
CA PRO A 236 6.04 13.44 -16.77
C PRO A 236 7.39 12.83 -16.34
N ASP A 237 8.49 13.47 -16.70
CA ASP A 237 9.82 13.10 -16.19
C ASP A 237 9.93 13.49 -14.71
N ALA A 238 9.62 12.53 -13.83
CA ALA A 238 9.69 12.70 -12.38
C ALA A 238 11.13 12.91 -11.88
N GLY A 239 12.15 12.49 -12.64
CA GLY A 239 13.55 12.78 -12.33
C GLY A 239 13.90 14.25 -12.57
N ALA A 240 13.49 14.80 -13.71
CA ALA A 240 13.64 16.21 -14.03
C ALA A 240 12.82 17.11 -13.08
N LEU A 241 11.58 16.71 -12.74
CA LEU A 241 10.75 17.42 -11.75
C LEU A 241 11.39 17.42 -10.35
N ALA A 242 11.98 16.28 -9.92
CA ALA A 242 12.69 16.23 -8.66
C ALA A 242 13.93 17.15 -8.66
N ALA A 243 14.74 17.13 -9.72
CA ALA A 243 15.90 18.02 -9.83
C ALA A 243 15.53 19.51 -9.89
N ALA A 244 14.39 19.86 -10.48
CA ALA A 244 13.85 21.21 -10.46
C ALA A 244 13.45 21.63 -9.02
N ALA A 245 12.73 20.78 -8.30
CA ALA A 245 12.34 21.02 -6.91
C ALA A 245 13.57 21.17 -5.99
N ASP A 246 14.62 20.36 -6.18
CA ASP A 246 15.88 20.47 -5.43
C ASP A 246 16.57 21.82 -5.69
N SER A 247 16.58 22.28 -6.95
CA SER A 247 17.11 23.59 -7.35
C SER A 247 16.31 24.75 -6.75
N GLU A 248 14.98 24.65 -6.71
CA GLU A 248 14.11 25.65 -6.10
C GLU A 248 14.31 25.71 -4.58
N CYS A 249 14.30 24.56 -3.89
CA CYS A 249 14.57 24.48 -2.44
C CYS A 249 15.95 25.03 -2.05
N GLY A 250 16.95 24.90 -2.93
CA GLY A 250 18.30 25.42 -2.72
C GLY A 250 18.49 26.91 -3.04
N SER A 251 17.53 27.58 -3.68
CA SER A 251 17.70 28.95 -4.22
C SER A 251 16.60 29.94 -3.84
N LEU A 252 15.39 29.47 -3.55
CA LEU A 252 14.27 30.31 -3.14
C LEU A 252 14.27 30.53 -1.61
N PRO A 253 13.71 31.66 -1.12
CA PRO A 253 13.49 31.84 0.31
C PRO A 253 12.47 30.81 0.84
N ALA A 254 12.64 30.40 2.09
CA ALA A 254 11.70 29.52 2.76
C ALA A 254 10.26 30.09 2.74
N PRO A 255 9.22 29.25 2.58
CA PRO A 255 7.84 29.71 2.54
C PRO A 255 7.45 30.38 3.86
N VAL A 256 6.85 31.56 3.76
CA VAL A 256 6.35 32.30 4.94
C VAL A 256 4.95 31.82 5.27
N PHE A 257 4.79 31.17 6.41
CA PHE A 257 3.47 30.76 6.90
C PHE A 257 2.56 31.98 7.15
N PRO A 258 1.28 31.94 6.74
CA PRO A 258 0.36 33.04 6.98
C PRO A 258 0.10 33.21 8.48
N ALA A 259 0.33 34.42 8.99
CA ALA A 259 0.14 34.77 10.41
C ALA A 259 -1.34 34.71 10.87
N SER A 260 -2.28 34.64 9.93
CA SER A 260 -3.69 34.39 10.19
C SER A 260 -4.14 33.24 9.30
N GLN A 261 -4.33 32.07 9.91
CA GLN A 261 -4.85 30.88 9.22
C GLN A 261 -6.38 30.87 9.27
N THR A 262 -7.00 30.43 8.20
CA THR A 262 -8.45 30.17 8.12
C THR A 262 -8.68 28.72 7.76
N VAL A 263 -9.76 28.11 8.25
CA VAL A 263 -10.17 26.76 7.85
C VAL A 263 -10.35 26.72 6.32
N PRO A 264 -9.76 25.74 5.61
CA PRO A 264 -9.93 25.63 4.16
C PRO A 264 -11.41 25.37 3.82
N THR A 265 -11.87 25.96 2.71
CA THR A 265 -13.20 25.66 2.17
C THR A 265 -13.07 24.58 1.10
N GLN A 266 -13.99 23.62 1.10
CA GLN A 266 -14.02 22.57 0.08
C GLN A 266 -14.48 23.16 -1.25
N GLU A 267 -13.68 22.99 -2.31
CA GLU A 267 -14.05 23.41 -3.66
C GLU A 267 -15.28 22.64 -4.16
N SER A 268 -16.11 23.31 -4.96
CA SER A 268 -17.26 22.66 -5.61
C SER A 268 -16.79 21.77 -6.77
N GLY A 269 -17.15 20.49 -6.72
CA GLY A 269 -16.83 19.52 -7.78
C GLY A 269 -17.95 18.50 -7.99
N SER A 270 -18.02 17.93 -9.18
CA SER A 270 -18.88 16.77 -9.45
C SER A 270 -18.28 15.52 -8.82
N GLN A 271 -19.11 14.66 -8.21
CA GLN A 271 -18.69 13.32 -7.81
C GLN A 271 -18.10 12.59 -9.04
N ARG A 272 -16.91 12.00 -8.87
CA ARG A 272 -16.32 11.13 -9.90
C ARG A 272 -17.20 9.88 -10.06
N PRO A 273 -17.28 9.29 -11.26
CA PRO A 273 -18.00 8.03 -11.41
C PRO A 273 -17.39 6.96 -10.50
N GLU A 274 -18.23 6.08 -9.94
CA GLU A 274 -17.80 4.86 -9.28
C GLU A 274 -17.35 3.83 -10.34
N PRO A 275 -16.35 2.97 -10.05
CA PRO A 275 -16.07 1.81 -10.90
C PRO A 275 -17.25 0.83 -10.87
N SER A 276 -17.49 0.10 -11.96
CA SER A 276 -18.51 -0.96 -11.99
C SER A 276 -18.04 -2.26 -11.31
N GLY A 277 -17.23 -2.15 -10.26
CA GLY A 277 -16.64 -3.27 -9.55
C GLY A 277 -17.67 -4.08 -8.78
N ARG A 278 -17.22 -5.18 -8.17
CA ARG A 278 -18.09 -5.92 -7.25
C ARG A 278 -18.22 -5.12 -5.97
N VAL A 279 -19.42 -4.64 -5.67
CA VAL A 279 -19.73 -4.12 -4.34
C VAL A 279 -20.02 -5.33 -3.44
N ALA A 280 -19.08 -5.67 -2.56
CA ALA A 280 -19.33 -6.64 -1.52
C ALA A 280 -20.47 -6.12 -0.61
N PRO A 281 -21.57 -6.88 -0.41
CA PRO A 281 -22.64 -6.43 0.46
C PRO A 281 -22.16 -6.45 1.91
N ALA A 282 -22.17 -5.28 2.55
CA ALA A 282 -22.10 -5.23 4.01
C ALA A 282 -23.29 -6.05 4.58
N ASN A 283 -22.98 -7.05 5.42
CA ASN A 283 -23.91 -7.89 6.19
C ASN A 283 -24.48 -9.20 5.58
N THR A 284 -23.83 -9.86 4.61
CA THR A 284 -24.13 -11.31 4.38
C THR A 284 -23.21 -12.22 5.20
N PRO A 285 -23.76 -13.22 5.94
CA PRO A 285 -22.95 -14.29 6.54
C PRO A 285 -22.19 -15.05 5.46
N GLU A 286 -21.02 -15.58 5.82
CA GLU A 286 -20.05 -16.32 5.00
C GLU A 286 -20.66 -17.12 3.84
N ALA A 287 -20.72 -16.53 2.66
CA ALA A 287 -20.75 -17.29 1.43
C ALA A 287 -19.35 -17.83 1.16
N PRO A 288 -19.18 -19.08 0.68
CA PRO A 288 -17.86 -19.63 0.40
C PRO A 288 -17.13 -18.75 -0.62
N VAL A 289 -15.92 -18.28 -0.24
CA VAL A 289 -15.10 -17.35 -1.02
C VAL A 289 -14.83 -17.93 -2.40
N THR A 290 -15.62 -17.48 -3.39
CA THR A 290 -15.52 -17.93 -4.78
C THR A 290 -14.43 -17.11 -5.45
N PRO A 291 -13.29 -17.69 -5.86
CA PRO A 291 -12.14 -16.92 -6.30
C PRO A 291 -12.47 -16.00 -7.48
N LEU A 292 -12.03 -14.74 -7.39
CA LEU A 292 -12.07 -13.78 -8.47
C LEU A 292 -11.09 -14.24 -9.56
N LEU A 293 -11.63 -14.95 -10.54
CA LEU A 293 -10.95 -15.34 -11.77
C LEU A 293 -10.77 -14.12 -12.68
N LEU A 294 -9.68 -13.37 -12.44
CA LEU A 294 -9.08 -12.55 -13.49
C LEU A 294 -8.68 -13.47 -14.64
N ALA A 295 -9.20 -13.22 -15.84
CA ALA A 295 -8.97 -14.08 -17.00
C ALA A 295 -7.51 -14.01 -17.46
N GLY A 296 -6.85 -15.17 -17.58
CA GLY A 296 -5.49 -15.30 -18.14
C GLY A 296 -4.38 -15.47 -17.10
N GLY A 297 -3.55 -16.48 -17.30
CA GLY A 297 -2.60 -17.02 -16.32
C GLY A 297 -1.57 -16.05 -15.70
N ALA A 298 -1.30 -16.33 -14.41
CA ALA A 298 -0.11 -15.97 -13.65
C ALA A 298 0.51 -14.57 -13.92
N ALA A 299 -0.13 -13.53 -13.41
CA ALA A 299 0.50 -12.49 -12.59
C ALA A 299 -0.60 -11.70 -11.88
N ALA A 300 -0.26 -11.12 -10.74
CA ALA A 300 -0.95 -10.00 -10.13
C ALA A 300 0.11 -9.34 -9.24
N ALA A 301 0.53 -8.10 -9.52
CA ALA A 301 1.28 -7.38 -8.51
C ALA A 301 0.32 -6.94 -7.39
N LEU A 302 0.88 -6.71 -6.20
CA LEU A 302 0.22 -6.04 -5.09
C LEU A 302 1.33 -5.35 -4.30
N ALA A 303 1.85 -4.25 -4.85
CA ALA A 303 2.61 -3.34 -4.01
C ALA A 303 1.67 -2.81 -2.92
N ALA A 304 2.23 -2.55 -1.75
CA ALA A 304 1.68 -1.67 -0.75
C ALA A 304 2.89 -0.98 -0.13
N LEU A 305 2.94 0.34 -0.20
CA LEU A 305 3.91 1.14 0.54
C LEU A 305 3.43 1.27 1.99
N ALA A 306 4.37 1.44 2.91
CA ALA A 306 4.16 1.75 4.32
C ALA A 306 5.34 2.65 4.79
N SER A 307 5.07 3.62 5.68
CA SER A 307 5.92 4.49 6.53
C SER A 307 4.94 5.45 7.28
N ARG A 308 4.79 5.48 8.63
CA ARG A 308 5.71 4.97 9.68
C ARG A 308 5.12 4.77 11.12
N ARG A 309 5.78 4.01 12.01
CA ARG A 309 5.67 4.16 13.49
C ARG A 309 6.85 4.93 14.09
N THR A 310 6.59 5.87 15.00
CA THR A 310 7.63 6.57 15.78
C THR A 310 8.18 5.74 16.95
N ARG A 311 9.39 6.09 17.40
CA ARG A 311 10.01 5.64 18.66
C ARG A 311 9.62 6.56 19.81
#